data_AF-A0A6L9INV6-F1
#
_entry.id   AF-A0A6L9INV6-F1
#
_cell.length_a   1.000
_cell.length_b   1.000
_cell.length_c   1.000
_cell.angle_alpha   90.00
_cell.angle_beta   90.00
_cell.angle_gamma   90.00
#
_symmetry.space_group_name_H-M   'P 1'
#
loop_
_entity.id
_entity.type
_entity.pdbx_description
1 polymer ?
#
loop_
_entity_poly.entity_id
_entity_poly.type
_entity_poly.pdbx_seq_one_letter_code
_entity_poly.pdbx_strand_id
1 'polypeptide(L)'
;MQWLVVLIVVVVILGLLGAYLLARRTLQTGPRTVNRGRLPRGNRDLTTQVRQWVANKSGDGEISAWVASLSEAEQKALVSDLLLFSLHSKFNLVWLVEDEFARDQRLQADLTAAVVQYLRARRIVAQADASIRAFETFRRVVTRPGSNEAYIQRLYTDLVQNGLAPATAPDMVMASGSKRRVYLLEMINNAADSNWPRFSEVLMATNAAIETERQNRRFRLPRLTRRNQQQQQQPEAAPAETMPEPPATDQGDGAPAASPA
;
A
#
# COMPACT_ATOMS: atom_id res chain seq x y z
N MET A 1 3.07 8.97 -42.22
CA MET A 1 4.10 7.92 -41.96
C MET A 1 4.46 7.78 -40.47
N GLN A 2 4.60 8.86 -39.68
CA GLN A 2 4.97 8.78 -38.25
C GLN A 2 4.07 7.87 -37.38
N TRP A 3 2.75 7.93 -37.54
CA TRP A 3 1.81 7.09 -36.78
C TRP A 3 2.00 5.58 -36.99
N LEU A 4 2.47 5.18 -38.17
CA LEU A 4 2.67 3.78 -38.53
C LEU A 4 3.90 3.19 -37.82
N VAL A 5 4.95 4.01 -37.62
CA VAL A 5 6.15 3.63 -36.87
C VAL A 5 5.83 3.43 -35.39
N VAL A 6 5.06 4.36 -34.79
CA VAL A 6 4.65 4.25 -33.37
C VAL A 6 3.81 3.00 -33.14
N LEU A 7 2.89 2.69 -34.05
CA LEU A 7 2.04 1.50 -33.95
C LEU A 7 2.88 0.20 -34.02
N ILE A 8 3.86 0.13 -34.92
CA ILE A 8 4.78 -1.03 -35.00
C ILE A 8 5.57 -1.20 -33.69
N VAL A 9 6.11 -0.11 -33.14
CA VAL A 9 6.89 -0.16 -31.89
C VAL A 9 6.03 -0.66 -30.72
N VAL A 10 4.79 -0.18 -30.60
CA VAL A 10 3.86 -0.61 -29.55
C VAL A 10 3.51 -2.10 -29.69
N VAL A 11 3.25 -2.58 -30.91
CA VAL A 11 2.95 -4.00 -31.17
C VAL A 11 4.15 -4.88 -30.82
N VAL A 12 5.37 -4.47 -31.16
CA VAL A 12 6.59 -5.21 -30.82
C VAL A 12 6.79 -5.27 -29.29
N ILE A 13 6.60 -4.15 -28.59
CA ILE A 13 6.73 -4.11 -27.12
C ILE A 13 5.69 -5.02 -26.47
N LEU A 14 4.42 -4.94 -26.90
CA LEU A 14 3.35 -5.80 -26.37
C LEU A 14 3.59 -7.29 -26.68
N GLY A 15 4.12 -7.61 -27.86
CA GLY A 15 4.49 -8.97 -28.25
C GLY A 15 5.61 -9.52 -27.36
N LEU A 16 6.66 -8.73 -27.11
CA LEU A 16 7.75 -9.11 -26.20
C LEU A 16 7.27 -9.26 -24.76
N LEU A 17 6.37 -8.37 -24.29
CA LEU A 17 5.79 -8.45 -22.96
C LEU A 17 4.90 -9.70 -22.80
N GLY A 18 4.09 -10.01 -23.82
CA GLY A 18 3.26 -11.20 -23.86
C GLY A 18 4.08 -12.48 -23.85
N ALA A 19 5.12 -12.57 -24.68
CA ALA A 19 6.05 -13.69 -24.70
C ALA A 19 6.80 -13.85 -23.37
N TYR A 20 7.21 -12.73 -22.75
CA TYR A 20 7.84 -12.72 -21.43
C TYR A 20 6.89 -13.24 -20.34
N LEU A 21 5.63 -12.80 -20.32
CA LEU A 21 4.63 -13.27 -19.37
C LEU A 21 4.27 -14.75 -19.59
N LEU A 22 4.22 -15.21 -20.84
CA LEU A 22 3.99 -16.62 -21.16
C LEU A 22 5.15 -17.50 -20.71
N ALA A 23 6.39 -17.09 -21.00
CA ALA A 23 7.60 -17.76 -20.54
C ALA A 23 7.67 -17.82 -19.01
N ARG A 24 7.28 -16.73 -18.34
CA ARG A 24 7.21 -16.69 -16.87
C ARG A 24 6.19 -17.69 -16.31
N ARG A 25 5.06 -17.91 -16.99
CA ARG A 25 4.06 -18.93 -16.59
C ARG A 25 4.56 -20.35 -16.82
N THR A 26 5.23 -20.63 -17.93
CA THR A 26 5.71 -21.99 -18.24
C THR A 26 6.92 -22.39 -17.40
N LEU A 27 7.74 -21.43 -16.96
CA LEU A 27 8.86 -21.68 -16.05
C LEU A 27 8.41 -22.03 -14.62
N GLN A 28 7.14 -21.84 -14.25
CA GLN A 28 6.62 -22.24 -12.93
C GLN A 28 6.24 -23.72 -12.82
N THR A 29 6.15 -24.47 -13.93
CA THR A 29 5.71 -25.88 -13.92
C THR A 29 6.81 -26.89 -14.24
N GLY A 30 8.07 -26.48 -14.35
CA GLY A 30 9.19 -27.38 -14.62
C GLY A 30 9.56 -28.29 -13.42
N PRO A 31 9.96 -29.55 -13.66
CA PRO A 31 10.37 -30.47 -12.61
C PRO A 31 11.59 -29.92 -11.85
N ARG A 32 11.41 -29.76 -10.53
CA ARG A 32 12.41 -29.23 -9.58
C ARG A 32 13.55 -30.22 -9.39
N THR A 33 14.51 -30.23 -10.31
CA THR A 33 15.87 -30.75 -10.04
C THR A 33 16.89 -29.63 -10.20
N VAL A 34 16.59 -28.45 -9.63
CA VAL A 34 17.61 -27.43 -9.43
C VAL A 34 18.49 -27.90 -8.28
N ASN A 35 19.70 -28.29 -8.63
CA ASN A 35 20.83 -28.45 -7.73
C ASN A 35 20.88 -27.20 -6.84
N ARG A 36 20.37 -27.29 -5.61
CA ARG A 36 20.54 -26.28 -4.58
C ARG A 36 22.00 -26.34 -4.14
N GLY A 37 22.89 -25.90 -5.02
CA GLY A 37 24.24 -25.52 -4.63
C GLY A 37 24.09 -24.62 -3.42
N ARG A 38 24.65 -25.06 -2.29
CA ARG A 38 24.63 -24.29 -1.04
C ARG A 38 25.06 -22.87 -1.38
N LEU A 39 24.15 -21.91 -1.22
CA LEU A 39 24.52 -20.50 -1.24
C LEU A 39 25.70 -20.35 -0.25
N PRO A 40 26.83 -19.76 -0.67
CA PRO A 40 28.00 -19.60 0.17
C PRO A 40 27.59 -18.98 1.51
N ARG A 41 27.88 -19.67 2.61
CA ARG A 41 27.53 -19.25 3.98
C ARG A 41 28.35 -18.06 4.50
N GLY A 42 29.16 -17.41 3.66
CA GLY A 42 29.87 -16.16 3.94
C GLY A 42 28.97 -14.96 3.66
N ASN A 43 27.93 -14.79 4.47
CA ASN A 43 26.78 -13.93 4.22
C ASN A 43 27.09 -12.43 4.42
N ARG A 44 27.94 -11.85 3.57
CA ARG A 44 27.90 -10.39 3.35
C ARG A 44 26.55 -10.09 2.71
N ASP A 45 25.79 -9.19 3.32
CA ASP A 45 24.46 -8.79 2.85
C ASP A 45 24.52 -8.39 1.37
N LEU A 46 24.06 -9.29 0.50
CA LEU A 46 24.08 -9.11 -0.95
C LEU A 46 23.31 -7.84 -1.35
N THR A 47 22.34 -7.43 -0.54
CA THR A 47 21.61 -6.16 -0.70
C THR A 47 22.55 -4.96 -0.63
N THR A 48 23.38 -4.90 0.41
CA THR A 48 24.40 -3.87 0.57
C THR A 48 25.42 -3.91 -0.56
N GLN A 49 25.87 -5.11 -0.95
CA GLN A 49 26.84 -5.29 -2.03
C GLN A 49 26.31 -4.81 -3.39
N VAL A 50 25.07 -5.18 -3.75
CA VAL A 50 24.42 -4.71 -4.99
C VAL A 50 24.23 -3.20 -4.95
N ARG A 51 23.82 -2.63 -3.81
CA ARG A 51 23.65 -1.17 -3.68
C ARG A 51 24.98 -0.44 -3.91
N GLN A 52 26.07 -0.90 -3.30
CA GLN A 52 27.41 -0.35 -3.49
C GLN A 52 27.89 -0.52 -4.93
N TRP A 53 27.67 -1.70 -5.51
CA TRP A 53 28.02 -1.96 -6.90
C TRP A 53 27.29 -1.01 -7.85
N VAL A 54 25.97 -0.83 -7.70
CA VAL A 54 25.19 0.12 -8.53
C VAL A 54 25.73 1.54 -8.37
N ALA A 55 26.03 1.97 -7.14
CA ALA A 55 26.56 3.30 -6.88
C ALA A 55 27.91 3.55 -7.58
N ASN A 56 28.78 2.52 -7.62
CA ASN A 56 30.15 2.66 -8.12
C ASN A 56 30.33 2.31 -9.60
N LYS A 57 29.52 1.39 -10.14
CA LYS A 57 29.77 0.74 -11.45
C LYS A 57 28.68 0.97 -12.49
N SER A 58 27.48 1.44 -12.11
CA SER A 58 26.39 1.60 -13.08
C SER A 58 26.65 2.70 -14.11
N GLY A 59 27.45 3.72 -13.76
CA GLY A 59 27.64 4.92 -14.58
C GLY A 59 26.36 5.74 -14.80
N ASP A 60 25.26 5.39 -14.12
CA ASP A 60 23.93 5.96 -14.32
C ASP A 60 23.43 6.56 -12.99
N GLY A 61 23.51 7.89 -12.91
CA GLY A 61 23.12 8.64 -11.72
C GLY A 61 21.64 8.49 -11.35
N GLU A 62 20.76 8.23 -12.32
CA GLU A 62 19.34 8.05 -12.05
C GLU A 62 19.05 6.68 -11.44
N ILE A 63 19.72 5.64 -11.93
CA ILE A 63 19.58 4.28 -11.36
C ILE A 63 20.16 4.26 -9.95
N SER A 64 21.33 4.85 -9.73
CA SER A 64 21.95 4.86 -8.40
C SER A 64 21.09 5.60 -7.39
N ALA A 65 20.54 6.77 -7.74
CA ALA A 65 19.61 7.51 -6.90
C ALA A 65 18.32 6.71 -6.63
N TRP A 66 17.75 6.07 -7.65
CA TRP A 66 16.55 5.25 -7.50
C TRP A 66 16.80 4.06 -6.57
N VAL A 67 17.86 3.27 -6.79
CA VAL A 67 18.20 2.12 -5.93
C VAL A 67 18.46 2.58 -4.49
N ALA A 68 19.09 3.73 -4.29
CA ALA A 68 19.32 4.31 -2.96
C ALA A 68 18.02 4.74 -2.25
N SER A 69 16.98 5.15 -3.00
CA SER A 69 15.68 5.54 -2.44
C SER A 69 14.77 4.37 -2.02
N LEU A 70 15.08 3.15 -2.46
CA LEU A 70 14.26 1.98 -2.15
C LEU A 70 14.33 1.64 -0.65
N SER A 71 13.20 1.23 -0.07
CA SER A 71 13.15 0.65 1.28
C SER A 71 13.91 -0.68 1.36
N GLU A 72 14.25 -1.12 2.58
CA GLU A 72 14.94 -2.40 2.78
C GLU A 72 14.18 -3.59 2.16
N ALA A 73 12.85 -3.60 2.29
CA ALA A 73 12.01 -4.64 1.71
C ALA A 73 12.05 -4.64 0.17
N GLU A 74 11.97 -3.46 -0.45
CA GLU A 74 12.06 -3.30 -1.91
C GLU A 74 13.43 -3.67 -2.45
N GLN A 75 14.50 -3.37 -1.71
CA GLN A 75 15.85 -3.76 -2.11
C GLN A 75 16.05 -5.28 -2.04
N LYS A 76 15.54 -5.95 -1.01
CA LYS A 76 15.55 -7.42 -0.94
C LYS A 76 14.79 -8.04 -2.12
N ALA A 77 13.66 -7.46 -2.49
CA ALA A 77 12.90 -7.89 -3.67
C ALA A 77 13.70 -7.66 -4.96
N LEU A 78 14.33 -6.50 -5.12
CA LEU A 78 15.17 -6.17 -6.27
C LEU A 78 16.36 -7.14 -6.43
N VAL A 79 17.04 -7.48 -5.34
CA VAL A 79 18.15 -8.44 -5.35
C VAL A 79 17.65 -9.82 -5.73
N SER A 80 16.50 -10.24 -5.22
CA SER A 80 15.88 -11.53 -5.57
C SER A 80 15.55 -11.59 -7.06
N ASP A 81 15.03 -10.50 -7.61
CA ASP A 81 14.73 -10.35 -9.03
C ASP A 81 16.00 -10.37 -9.90
N LEU A 82 17.07 -9.69 -9.46
CA LEU A 82 18.38 -9.72 -10.13
C LEU A 82 19.01 -11.12 -10.12
N LEU A 83 18.88 -11.87 -9.01
CA LEU A 83 19.34 -13.25 -8.93
C LEU A 83 18.59 -14.16 -9.91
N LEU A 84 17.28 -13.96 -10.05
CA LEU A 84 16.48 -14.68 -11.05
C LEU A 84 16.90 -14.30 -12.48
N PHE A 85 17.11 -13.01 -12.74
CA PHE A 85 17.61 -12.52 -14.03
C PHE A 85 18.98 -13.11 -14.37
N SER A 86 19.92 -13.14 -13.42
CA SER A 86 21.25 -13.69 -13.63
C SER A 86 21.19 -15.20 -13.87
N LEU A 87 20.36 -15.92 -13.11
CA LEU A 87 20.12 -17.35 -13.30
C LEU A 87 19.58 -17.66 -14.72
N HIS A 88 18.59 -16.89 -15.18
CA HIS A 88 18.04 -17.04 -16.55
C HIS A 88 19.06 -16.69 -17.64
N SER A 89 19.92 -15.72 -17.37
CA SER A 89 21.00 -15.30 -18.27
C SER A 89 22.27 -16.15 -18.14
N LYS A 90 22.23 -17.22 -17.34
CA LYS A 90 23.31 -18.18 -17.12
C LYS A 90 24.61 -17.57 -16.55
N PHE A 91 24.50 -16.56 -15.68
CA PHE A 91 25.63 -16.05 -14.91
C PHE A 91 25.29 -15.88 -13.43
N ASN A 92 26.29 -15.87 -12.55
CA ASN A 92 26.11 -15.61 -11.13
C ASN A 92 26.28 -14.11 -10.85
N LEU A 93 25.28 -13.48 -10.22
CA LEU A 93 25.34 -12.07 -9.83
C LEU A 93 26.55 -11.77 -8.94
N VAL A 94 26.94 -12.71 -8.08
CA VAL A 94 28.09 -12.54 -7.16
C VAL A 94 29.38 -12.29 -7.94
N TRP A 95 29.58 -12.94 -9.10
CA TRP A 95 30.77 -12.75 -9.94
C TRP A 95 30.94 -11.31 -10.41
N LEU A 96 29.81 -10.60 -10.61
CA LEU A 96 29.81 -9.21 -11.03
C LEU A 96 30.16 -8.25 -9.88
N VAL A 97 29.75 -8.61 -8.66
CA VAL A 97 29.93 -7.76 -7.48
C VAL A 97 31.29 -7.97 -6.82
N GLU A 98 31.86 -9.17 -6.96
CA GLU A 98 33.19 -9.52 -6.45
C GLU A 98 34.31 -9.35 -7.49
N ASP A 99 34.01 -8.76 -8.66
CA ASP A 99 34.96 -8.51 -9.76
C ASP A 99 35.69 -9.78 -10.26
N GLU A 100 35.04 -10.97 -10.22
CA GLU A 100 35.66 -12.24 -10.66
C GLU A 100 36.05 -12.25 -12.16
N PHE A 101 35.46 -11.35 -12.95
CA PHE A 101 35.74 -11.17 -14.37
C PHE A 101 36.96 -10.27 -14.65
N ALA A 102 37.82 -9.96 -13.66
CA ALA A 102 38.97 -9.08 -13.84
C ALA A 102 39.91 -9.48 -15.01
N ARG A 103 39.91 -10.77 -15.41
CA ARG A 103 40.68 -11.28 -16.56
C ARG A 103 40.01 -11.05 -17.92
N ASP A 104 38.69 -10.92 -17.97
CA ASP A 104 37.91 -10.67 -19.19
C ASP A 104 37.06 -9.40 -19.01
N GLN A 105 37.73 -8.25 -19.17
CA GLN A 105 37.13 -6.94 -19.01
C GLN A 105 35.97 -6.69 -19.98
N ARG A 106 36.00 -7.32 -21.15
CA ARG A 106 34.93 -7.20 -22.14
C ARG A 106 33.67 -7.90 -21.64
N LEU A 107 33.79 -9.14 -21.18
CA LEU A 107 32.68 -9.87 -20.58
C LEU A 107 32.13 -9.15 -19.35
N GLN A 108 33.00 -8.59 -18.50
CA GLN A 108 32.57 -7.80 -17.35
C GLN A 108 31.75 -6.57 -17.76
N ALA A 109 32.20 -5.85 -18.78
CA ALA A 109 31.50 -4.67 -19.30
C ALA A 109 30.14 -5.06 -19.89
N ASP A 110 30.07 -6.14 -20.67
CA ASP A 110 28.83 -6.63 -21.29
C ASP A 110 27.80 -7.06 -20.23
N LEU A 111 28.23 -7.81 -19.20
CA LEU A 111 27.35 -8.21 -18.09
C LEU A 111 26.91 -7.02 -17.24
N THR A 112 27.80 -6.06 -16.99
CA THR A 112 27.46 -4.81 -16.29
C THR A 112 26.39 -4.05 -17.06
N ALA A 113 26.57 -3.88 -18.36
CA ALA A 113 25.59 -3.23 -19.23
C ALA A 113 24.25 -3.95 -19.21
N ALA A 114 24.24 -5.29 -19.26
CA ALA A 114 23.01 -6.08 -19.19
C ALA A 114 22.25 -5.87 -17.86
N VAL A 115 22.96 -5.90 -16.73
CA VAL A 115 22.35 -5.65 -15.41
C VAL A 115 21.83 -4.21 -15.29
N VAL A 116 22.58 -3.22 -15.78
CA VAL A 116 22.15 -1.82 -15.81
C VAL A 116 20.87 -1.66 -16.63
N GLN A 117 20.78 -2.27 -17.81
CA GLN A 117 19.58 -2.22 -18.64
C GLN A 117 18.38 -2.90 -17.96
N TYR A 118 18.61 -4.02 -17.27
CA TYR A 118 17.58 -4.65 -16.44
C TYR A 118 17.06 -3.70 -15.35
N LEU A 119 17.96 -3.02 -14.64
CA LEU A 119 17.60 -2.04 -13.60
C LEU A 119 16.79 -0.87 -14.18
N ARG A 120 17.16 -0.35 -15.36
CA ARG A 120 16.37 0.68 -16.05
C ARG A 120 14.95 0.20 -16.34
N ALA A 121 14.82 -1.00 -16.90
CA ALA A 121 13.51 -1.57 -17.19
C ALA A 121 12.68 -1.75 -15.91
N ARG A 122 13.29 -2.22 -14.81
CA ARG A 122 12.60 -2.35 -13.52
C ARG A 122 12.18 -1.00 -12.94
N ARG A 123 13.01 0.05 -13.05
CA ARG A 123 12.64 1.40 -12.64
C ARG A 123 11.44 1.93 -13.41
N ILE A 124 11.44 1.79 -14.74
CA ILE A 124 10.31 2.20 -15.59
C ILE A 124 9.04 1.46 -15.17
N VAL A 125 9.13 0.15 -14.93
CA VAL A 125 7.99 -0.65 -14.46
C VAL A 125 7.53 -0.19 -13.07
N ALA A 126 8.44 0.12 -12.15
CA ALA A 126 8.09 0.62 -10.83
C ALA A 126 7.39 1.99 -10.88
N GLN A 127 7.83 2.89 -11.76
CA GLN A 127 7.17 4.17 -12.01
C GLN A 127 5.78 3.97 -12.62
N ALA A 128 5.64 3.02 -13.54
CA ALA A 128 4.35 2.67 -14.13
C ALA A 128 3.41 1.98 -13.12
N ASP A 129 3.92 1.20 -12.18
CA ASP A 129 3.12 0.46 -11.19
C ASP A 129 2.28 1.40 -10.31
N ALA A 130 2.82 2.57 -9.94
CA ALA A 130 2.05 3.62 -9.27
C ALA A 130 0.86 4.10 -10.12
N SER A 131 1.11 4.37 -11.40
CA SER A 131 0.07 4.80 -12.35
C SER A 131 -0.97 3.70 -12.61
N ILE A 132 -0.54 2.44 -12.73
CA ILE A 132 -1.42 1.28 -12.89
C ILE A 132 -2.32 1.12 -11.67
N ARG A 133 -1.77 1.20 -10.46
CA ARG A 133 -2.56 1.11 -9.22
C ARG A 133 -3.57 2.25 -9.08
N ALA A 134 -3.20 3.47 -9.47
CA ALA A 134 -4.12 4.60 -9.51
C ALA A 134 -5.26 4.33 -10.52
N PHE A 135 -4.92 3.87 -11.72
CA PHE A 135 -5.91 3.52 -12.74
C PHE A 135 -6.85 2.38 -12.31
N GLU A 136 -6.33 1.33 -11.70
CA GLU A 136 -7.16 0.24 -11.15
C GLU A 136 -8.09 0.72 -10.05
N THR A 137 -7.61 1.64 -9.20
CA THR A 137 -8.41 2.26 -8.14
C THR A 137 -9.52 3.10 -8.74
N PHE A 138 -9.20 3.96 -9.70
CA PHE A 138 -10.19 4.74 -10.46
C PHE A 138 -11.24 3.85 -11.12
N ARG A 139 -10.79 2.80 -11.84
CA ARG A 139 -11.69 1.85 -12.50
C ARG A 139 -12.63 1.17 -11.50
N ARG A 140 -12.15 0.80 -10.30
CA ARG A 140 -13.00 0.22 -9.25
C ARG A 140 -14.07 1.20 -8.76
N VAL A 141 -13.75 2.48 -8.64
CA VAL A 141 -14.68 3.54 -8.23
C VAL A 141 -15.79 3.71 -9.26
N VAL A 142 -15.42 3.79 -10.54
CA VAL A 142 -16.37 4.01 -11.64
C VAL A 142 -17.25 2.78 -11.91
N THR A 143 -16.67 1.57 -11.88
CA THR A 143 -17.40 0.33 -12.23
C THR A 143 -18.28 -0.22 -11.10
N ARG A 144 -18.00 0.13 -9.83
CA ARG A 144 -18.75 -0.38 -8.67
C ARG A 144 -19.16 0.76 -7.72
N PRO A 145 -19.99 1.71 -8.18
CA PRO A 145 -20.26 2.91 -7.40
C PRO A 145 -21.20 2.65 -6.20
N GLY A 146 -22.07 1.63 -6.27
CA GLY A 146 -23.07 1.35 -5.24
C GLY A 146 -22.50 0.92 -3.88
N SER A 147 -21.32 0.30 -3.84
CA SER A 147 -20.69 -0.19 -2.60
C SER A 147 -19.79 0.85 -1.91
N ASN A 148 -19.56 2.00 -2.54
CA ASN A 148 -18.48 2.93 -2.18
C ASN A 148 -18.96 4.39 -2.13
N GLU A 149 -20.21 4.65 -1.76
CA GLU A 149 -20.77 6.01 -1.79
C GLU A 149 -19.99 7.00 -0.92
N ALA A 150 -19.60 6.60 0.31
CA ALA A 150 -18.78 7.43 1.19
C ALA A 150 -17.39 7.73 0.58
N TYR A 151 -16.81 6.77 -0.14
CA TYR A 151 -15.55 6.98 -0.85
C TYR A 151 -15.71 7.98 -1.99
N ILE A 152 -16.77 7.85 -2.82
CA ILE A 152 -17.05 8.75 -3.95
C ILE A 152 -17.24 10.18 -3.46
N GLN A 153 -18.01 10.38 -2.38
CA GLN A 153 -18.22 11.69 -1.78
C GLN A 153 -16.91 12.29 -1.25
N ARG A 154 -16.08 11.47 -0.58
CA ARG A 154 -14.79 11.92 -0.07
C ARG A 154 -13.84 12.31 -1.20
N LEU A 155 -13.70 11.45 -2.21
CA LEU A 155 -12.86 11.72 -3.38
C LEU A 155 -13.29 13.00 -4.08
N TYR A 156 -14.60 13.17 -4.34
CA TYR A 156 -15.10 14.39 -4.94
C TYR A 156 -14.78 15.64 -4.09
N THR A 157 -14.96 15.55 -2.77
CA THR A 157 -14.62 16.66 -1.86
C THR A 157 -13.14 17.03 -1.96
N ASP A 158 -12.25 16.02 -1.97
CA ASP A 158 -10.81 16.22 -2.09
C ASP A 158 -10.46 16.80 -3.49
N LEU A 159 -11.14 16.38 -4.57
CA LEU A 159 -10.97 16.95 -5.91
C LEU A 159 -11.39 18.42 -5.99
N VAL A 160 -12.50 18.81 -5.35
CA VAL A 160 -12.94 20.20 -5.26
C VAL A 160 -11.93 21.05 -4.49
N GLN A 161 -11.45 20.56 -3.35
CA GLN A 161 -10.43 21.26 -2.54
C GLN A 161 -9.12 21.48 -3.31
N ASN A 162 -8.78 20.56 -4.22
CA ASN A 162 -7.59 20.66 -5.06
C ASN A 162 -7.82 21.42 -6.38
N GLY A 163 -9.02 21.97 -6.60
CA GLY A 163 -9.36 22.72 -7.82
C GLY A 163 -9.45 21.86 -9.08
N LEU A 164 -9.65 20.55 -8.93
CA LEU A 164 -9.79 19.59 -10.04
C LEU A 164 -11.26 19.34 -10.44
N ALA A 165 -12.20 19.71 -9.59
CA ALA A 165 -13.63 19.62 -9.84
C ALA A 165 -14.34 20.90 -9.36
N PRO A 166 -15.44 21.32 -10.00
CA PRO A 166 -16.24 22.45 -9.53
C PRO A 166 -16.96 22.11 -8.22
N ALA A 167 -17.29 23.13 -7.43
CA ALA A 167 -18.15 22.94 -6.26
C ALA A 167 -19.52 22.38 -6.68
N THR A 168 -20.16 21.61 -5.79
CA THR A 168 -21.48 21.01 -6.05
C THR A 168 -22.50 22.09 -6.39
N ALA A 169 -23.17 21.95 -7.54
CA ALA A 169 -24.26 22.84 -7.92
C ALA A 169 -25.39 22.80 -6.86
N PRO A 170 -26.02 23.94 -6.51
CA PRO A 170 -27.10 23.99 -5.52
C PRO A 170 -28.23 23.00 -5.80
N ASP A 171 -28.60 22.84 -7.07
CA ASP A 171 -29.65 21.91 -7.51
C ASP A 171 -29.30 20.44 -7.24
N MET A 172 -28.01 20.10 -7.24
CA MET A 172 -27.55 18.76 -6.92
C MET A 172 -27.63 18.47 -5.42
N VAL A 173 -27.65 19.48 -4.55
CA VAL A 173 -27.83 19.27 -3.10
C VAL A 173 -29.23 18.71 -2.80
N MET A 174 -30.24 19.19 -3.52
CA MET A 174 -31.63 18.77 -3.37
C MET A 174 -32.01 17.55 -4.24
N ALA A 175 -31.10 17.08 -5.09
CA ALA A 175 -31.36 15.97 -5.99
C ALA A 175 -31.44 14.61 -5.26
N SER A 176 -32.15 13.66 -5.89
CA SER A 176 -32.21 12.28 -5.41
C SER A 176 -30.81 11.66 -5.29
N GLY A 177 -30.63 10.67 -4.40
CA GLY A 177 -29.34 10.01 -4.21
C GLY A 177 -28.76 9.41 -5.50
N SER A 178 -29.63 8.87 -6.37
CA SER A 178 -29.23 8.36 -7.69
C SER A 178 -28.71 9.44 -8.62
N LYS A 179 -29.41 10.60 -8.72
CA LYS A 179 -28.98 11.74 -9.53
C LYS A 179 -27.67 12.33 -9.01
N ARG A 180 -27.55 12.51 -7.70
CA ARG A 180 -26.30 12.95 -7.05
C ARG A 180 -25.13 12.04 -7.39
N ARG A 181 -25.33 10.72 -7.29
CA ARG A 181 -24.27 9.75 -7.58
C ARG A 181 -23.81 9.83 -9.04
N VAL A 182 -24.74 9.94 -9.99
CA VAL A 182 -24.41 10.09 -11.41
C VAL A 182 -23.58 11.36 -11.63
N TYR A 183 -24.03 12.49 -11.07
CA TYR A 183 -23.31 13.76 -11.15
C TYR A 183 -21.89 13.67 -10.56
N LEU A 184 -21.72 13.09 -9.37
CA LEU A 184 -20.40 12.95 -8.74
C LEU A 184 -19.46 12.11 -9.60
N LEU A 185 -19.94 11.01 -10.17
CA LEU A 185 -19.13 10.16 -11.06
C LEU A 185 -18.75 10.89 -12.34
N GLU A 186 -19.66 11.67 -12.91
CA GLU A 186 -19.37 12.50 -14.08
C GLU A 186 -18.27 13.52 -13.78
N MET A 187 -18.35 14.23 -12.64
CA MET A 187 -17.31 15.17 -12.25
C MET A 187 -15.96 14.49 -11.96
N ILE A 188 -15.96 13.29 -11.37
CA ILE A 188 -14.75 12.50 -11.16
C ILE A 188 -14.12 12.07 -12.49
N ASN A 189 -14.93 11.63 -13.46
CA ASN A 189 -14.43 11.28 -14.81
C ASN A 189 -13.87 12.51 -15.52
N ASN A 190 -14.58 13.64 -15.48
CA ASN A 190 -14.11 14.89 -16.11
C ASN A 190 -12.79 15.37 -15.50
N ALA A 191 -12.61 15.24 -14.18
CA ALA A 191 -11.35 15.56 -13.50
C ALA A 191 -10.20 14.64 -13.97
N ALA A 192 -10.48 13.34 -14.11
CA ALA A 192 -9.51 12.36 -14.62
C ALA A 192 -9.08 12.65 -16.06
N ASP A 193 -10.04 12.98 -16.94
CA ASP A 193 -9.79 13.28 -18.35
C ASP A 193 -9.05 14.61 -18.54
N SER A 194 -9.31 15.60 -17.68
CA SER A 194 -8.71 16.94 -17.79
C SER A 194 -7.27 16.99 -17.31
N ASN A 195 -6.93 16.28 -16.23
CA ASN A 195 -5.58 16.31 -15.66
C ASN A 195 -5.25 15.02 -14.91
N TRP A 196 -4.97 13.96 -15.68
CA TRP A 196 -4.67 12.64 -15.11
C TRP A 196 -3.56 12.63 -14.05
N PRO A 197 -2.38 13.27 -14.26
CA PRO A 197 -1.31 13.25 -13.26
C PRO A 197 -1.78 13.77 -11.90
N ARG A 198 -2.35 14.98 -11.86
CA ARG A 198 -2.81 15.60 -10.61
C ARG A 198 -4.03 14.88 -10.02
N PHE A 199 -4.93 14.39 -10.86
CA PHE A 199 -6.05 13.55 -10.43
C PHE A 199 -5.58 12.29 -9.72
N SER A 200 -4.60 11.58 -10.30
CA SER A 200 -4.09 10.32 -9.75
C SER A 200 -3.41 10.51 -8.39
N GLU A 201 -2.74 11.64 -8.17
CA GLU A 201 -2.16 12.01 -6.87
C GLU A 201 -3.25 12.17 -5.80
N VAL A 202 -4.31 12.95 -6.10
CA VAL A 202 -5.43 13.15 -5.16
C VAL A 202 -6.14 11.83 -4.90
N LEU A 203 -6.42 11.03 -5.93
CA LEU A 203 -7.05 9.72 -5.81
C LEU A 203 -6.27 8.79 -4.87
N MET A 204 -4.96 8.71 -5.03
CA MET A 204 -4.12 7.84 -4.20
C MET A 204 -4.02 8.36 -2.76
N ALA A 205 -3.95 9.69 -2.57
CA ALA A 205 -3.98 10.31 -1.25
C ALA A 205 -5.30 10.03 -0.51
N THR A 206 -6.44 10.19 -1.18
CA THR A 206 -7.76 9.85 -0.65
C THR A 206 -7.84 8.37 -0.28
N ASN A 207 -7.34 7.47 -1.14
CA ASN A 207 -7.33 6.03 -0.87
C ASN A 207 -6.51 5.71 0.39
N ALA A 208 -5.31 6.27 0.51
CA ALA A 208 -4.43 6.08 1.67
C ALA A 208 -5.07 6.61 2.97
N ALA A 209 -5.74 7.77 2.93
CA ALA A 209 -6.44 8.33 4.07
C ALA A 209 -7.57 7.42 4.56
N ILE A 210 -8.37 6.89 3.63
CA ILE A 210 -9.48 5.98 3.95
C ILE A 210 -8.97 4.64 4.50
N GLU A 211 -7.89 4.09 3.94
CA GLU A 211 -7.25 2.88 4.45
C GLU A 211 -6.72 3.08 5.87
N THR A 212 -6.08 4.23 6.13
CA THR A 212 -5.59 4.61 7.47
C THR A 212 -6.74 4.71 8.46
N GLU A 213 -7.85 5.36 8.07
CA GLU A 213 -9.03 5.46 8.93
C GLU A 213 -9.65 4.08 9.23
N ARG A 214 -9.71 3.19 8.22
CA ARG A 214 -10.17 1.81 8.38
C ARG A 214 -9.27 1.02 9.33
N GLN A 215 -7.95 1.15 9.21
CA GLN A 215 -7.00 0.53 10.13
C GLN A 215 -7.19 1.05 11.56
N ASN A 216 -7.28 2.37 11.74
CA ASN A 216 -7.52 2.98 13.05
C ASN A 216 -8.83 2.51 13.69
N ARG A 217 -9.91 2.38 12.90
CA ARG A 217 -11.19 1.84 13.39
C ARG A 217 -11.08 0.37 13.82
N ARG A 218 -10.27 -0.45 13.13
CA ARG A 218 -10.01 -1.84 13.54
C ARG A 218 -9.30 -1.93 14.90
N PHE A 219 -8.33 -1.04 15.15
CA PHE A 219 -7.61 -1.01 16.42
C PHE A 219 -8.41 -0.36 17.57
N ARG A 220 -9.40 0.48 17.25
CA ARG A 220 -10.31 1.11 18.23
C ARG A 220 -11.51 0.25 18.61
N LEU A 221 -11.52 -1.05 18.28
CA LEU A 221 -12.56 -1.95 18.79
C LEU A 221 -12.62 -1.83 20.33
N PRO A 222 -13.81 -1.64 20.91
CA PRO A 222 -13.91 -1.25 22.30
C PRO A 222 -13.36 -2.36 23.19
N ARG A 223 -12.28 -2.08 23.93
CA ARG A 223 -11.92 -2.83 25.15
C ARG A 223 -13.06 -2.81 26.19
N LEU A 224 -14.12 -2.04 25.94
CA LEU A 224 -15.32 -1.89 26.78
C LEU A 224 -16.16 -3.17 26.88
N THR A 225 -16.09 -4.11 25.93
CA THR A 225 -16.86 -5.37 26.07
C THR A 225 -16.30 -6.27 27.17
N ARG A 226 -14.99 -6.23 27.43
CA ARG A 226 -14.36 -7.09 28.47
C ARG A 226 -14.58 -6.56 29.89
N ARG A 227 -14.68 -5.23 30.07
CA ARG A 227 -14.91 -4.62 31.39
C ARG A 227 -16.36 -4.74 31.84
N ASN A 228 -17.33 -4.60 30.93
CA ASN A 228 -18.74 -4.81 31.27
C ASN A 228 -19.10 -6.29 31.46
N GLN A 229 -18.45 -7.23 30.75
CA GLN A 229 -18.60 -8.66 31.05
C GLN A 229 -18.00 -9.06 32.39
N GLN A 230 -16.89 -8.45 32.83
CA GLN A 230 -16.35 -8.69 34.18
C GLN A 230 -17.22 -8.10 35.28
N GLN A 231 -17.89 -6.97 35.06
CA GLN A 231 -18.84 -6.41 36.04
C GLN A 231 -20.16 -7.20 36.12
N GLN A 232 -20.61 -7.83 35.03
CA GLN A 232 -21.78 -8.72 35.06
C GLN A 232 -21.51 -10.11 35.64
N GLN A 233 -20.23 -10.49 35.83
CA GLN A 233 -19.84 -11.74 36.49
C GLN A 233 -19.47 -11.55 37.96
N GLN A 234 -19.67 -10.36 38.54
CA GLN A 234 -19.63 -10.23 40.00
C GLN A 234 -20.94 -10.83 40.52
N PRO A 235 -20.91 -12.00 41.20
CA PRO A 235 -22.12 -12.56 41.78
C PRO A 235 -22.65 -11.55 42.78
N GLU A 236 -23.90 -11.16 42.57
CA GLU A 236 -24.69 -10.36 43.48
C GLU A 236 -24.58 -11.02 44.86
N ALA A 237 -23.82 -10.39 45.76
CA ALA A 237 -23.62 -10.89 47.10
C ALA A 237 -25.01 -10.96 47.76
N ALA A 238 -25.41 -12.16 48.15
CA ALA A 238 -26.68 -12.40 48.81
C ALA A 238 -26.88 -11.38 49.95
N PRO A 239 -28.08 -10.78 50.08
CA PRO A 239 -28.36 -9.84 51.16
C PRO A 239 -28.12 -10.54 52.49
N ALA A 240 -27.17 -10.01 53.27
CA ALA A 240 -26.89 -10.48 54.61
C ALA A 240 -28.18 -10.41 55.44
N GLU A 241 -28.59 -11.56 55.98
CA GLU A 241 -29.69 -11.67 56.93
C GLU A 241 -29.46 -10.71 58.09
N THR A 242 -30.38 -9.77 58.25
CA THR A 242 -30.44 -8.81 59.35
C THR A 242 -30.62 -9.55 60.67
N MET A 243 -29.55 -9.64 61.46
CA MET A 243 -29.61 -10.08 62.85
C MET A 243 -30.43 -9.05 63.68
N PRO A 244 -31.33 -9.49 64.57
CA PRO A 244 -32.13 -8.59 65.40
C PRO A 244 -31.26 -7.89 66.47
N GLU A 245 -31.43 -6.57 66.55
CA GLU A 245 -30.78 -5.67 67.49
C GLU A 245 -31.39 -5.86 68.91
N PRO A 246 -30.56 -5.98 69.97
CA PRO A 246 -31.02 -6.12 71.34
C PRO A 246 -31.52 -4.79 71.96
N PRO A 247 -32.41 -4.84 72.96
CA PRO A 247 -33.11 -3.68 73.49
C PRO A 247 -32.20 -2.81 74.36
N ALA A 248 -32.10 -1.51 74.05
CA ALA A 248 -31.46 -0.52 74.89
C ALA A 248 -32.51 0.41 75.53
N THR A 249 -32.80 0.06 76.77
CA THR A 249 -33.08 0.88 77.95
C THR A 249 -33.25 2.40 77.79
N ASP A 250 -34.49 2.80 78.03
CA ASP A 250 -34.98 3.98 78.75
C ASP A 250 -33.95 4.78 79.59
N GLN A 251 -33.83 6.07 79.30
CA GLN A 251 -33.48 7.12 80.28
C GLN A 251 -33.90 8.51 79.75
N GLY A 252 -35.07 8.96 80.20
CA GLY A 252 -35.21 10.17 81.02
C GLY A 252 -34.93 11.56 80.41
N ASP A 253 -36.04 12.25 80.12
CA ASP A 253 -36.41 13.62 80.50
C ASP A 253 -35.47 14.82 80.25
N GLY A 254 -36.05 15.86 79.63
CA GLY A 254 -35.50 17.22 79.74
C GLY A 254 -35.98 18.29 78.76
N ALA A 255 -37.30 18.54 78.71
CA ALA A 255 -38.02 19.82 78.52
C ALA A 255 -37.62 20.92 77.49
N PRO A 256 -38.59 21.75 77.02
CA PRO A 256 -38.49 22.59 75.82
C PRO A 256 -38.31 24.09 76.10
N ALA A 257 -37.77 24.85 75.12
CA ALA A 257 -38.02 26.29 74.97
C ALA A 257 -37.60 26.76 73.56
N ALA A 258 -38.59 27.12 72.73
CA ALA A 258 -38.84 28.50 72.28
C ALA A 258 -38.06 28.97 71.02
N SER A 259 -38.77 28.98 69.89
CA SER A 259 -38.73 30.04 68.86
C SER A 259 -39.70 31.16 69.30
N PRO A 260 -39.66 32.42 68.80
CA PRO A 260 -39.44 32.76 67.38
C PRO A 260 -38.74 34.12 67.08
N ALA A 261 -38.66 34.42 65.78
CA ALA A 261 -38.41 35.70 65.09
C ALA A 261 -36.96 36.18 64.94
#